data_AF-A0A1H9NT43-F1
#
_entry.id   AF-A0A1H9NT43-F1
#
_cell.length_a   1.000
_cell.length_b   1.000
_cell.length_c   1.000
_cell.angle_alpha   90.00
_cell.angle_beta   90.00
_cell.angle_gamma   90.00
#
_symmetry.space_group_name_H-M   'P 1'
#
loop_
_entity.id
_entity.type
_entity.pdbx_description
1 polymer ?
#
loop_
_entity_poly.entity_id
_entity_poly.type
_entity_poly.pdbx_seq_one_letter_code
_entity_poly.pdbx_strand_id
1 'polypeptide(L)'
;MLPKRSHAAYTRPLCSSKKKMKPLIQILISIVLISCGDKQSANKEVNTEINQKKKETNLPIKEEFKPDSSYVEFWCSIEVLKKTSENINKLDLVTVAEFLASFHNECANNVEFLEWSNELLFEVAKNKPDFLLQILNKNDSLDKDLIKSEFENPIHDGFDINDIIEKIEMSNSSEEIKEEITESLKIAKSKLE
;
A
#
# COMPACT_ATOMS: atom_id res chain seq x y z
N MET A 1 -41.97 11.23 -40.04
CA MET A 1 -41.80 12.38 -39.11
C MET A 1 -40.88 11.91 -37.99
N LEU A 2 -39.63 12.37 -37.99
CA LEU A 2 -38.61 12.04 -36.97
C LEU A 2 -38.35 13.30 -36.13
N PRO A 3 -38.29 13.21 -34.79
CA PRO A 3 -37.96 14.37 -33.97
C PRO A 3 -36.44 14.59 -33.91
N LYS A 4 -36.03 15.83 -34.17
CA LYS A 4 -34.66 16.34 -33.96
C LYS A 4 -34.38 16.43 -32.46
N ARG A 5 -33.31 15.77 -31.98
CA ARG A 5 -32.75 15.99 -30.65
C ARG A 5 -31.65 17.05 -30.72
N SER A 6 -31.84 18.13 -29.96
CA SER A 6 -30.93 19.25 -29.78
C SER A 6 -29.81 18.89 -28.80
N HIS A 7 -28.57 19.14 -29.20
CA HIS A 7 -27.39 19.05 -28.35
C HIS A 7 -27.33 20.25 -27.40
N ALA A 8 -27.28 20.00 -26.09
CA ALA A 8 -26.98 21.00 -25.08
C ALA A 8 -25.46 21.02 -24.83
N ALA A 9 -24.83 22.16 -25.08
CA ALA A 9 -23.42 22.41 -24.80
C ALA A 9 -23.23 22.69 -23.31
N TYR A 10 -22.37 21.90 -22.65
CA TYR A 10 -21.97 22.11 -21.26
C TYR A 10 -20.63 22.86 -21.23
N THR A 11 -20.65 24.14 -20.86
CA THR A 11 -19.45 24.93 -20.61
C THR A 11 -18.93 24.65 -19.19
N ARG A 12 -17.65 24.24 -19.06
CA ARG A 12 -16.98 24.05 -17.77
C ARG A 12 -16.48 25.39 -17.21
N PRO A 13 -16.60 25.67 -15.90
CA PRO A 13 -15.98 26.82 -15.28
C PRO A 13 -14.50 26.55 -14.95
N LEU A 14 -13.63 27.50 -15.33
CA LEU A 14 -12.23 27.57 -14.94
C LEU A 14 -12.14 28.07 -13.49
N CYS A 15 -11.72 27.20 -12.56
CA CYS A 15 -11.39 27.62 -11.20
C CYS A 15 -9.88 27.85 -11.08
N SER A 16 -9.50 29.12 -11.08
CA SER A 16 -8.15 29.60 -10.75
C SER A 16 -8.00 29.69 -9.23
N SER A 17 -7.01 29.01 -8.66
CA SER A 17 -6.57 29.27 -7.28
C SER A 17 -5.07 29.49 -7.24
N LYS A 18 -4.70 30.77 -7.23
CA LYS A 18 -3.42 31.28 -6.73
C LYS A 18 -3.43 31.27 -5.21
N LYS A 19 -2.34 30.80 -4.60
CA LYS A 19 -1.73 31.21 -3.31
C LYS A 19 -0.74 30.10 -2.90
N LYS A 20 0.41 30.31 -2.28
CA LYS A 20 1.27 31.46 -1.92
C LYS A 20 2.50 30.78 -1.31
N MET A 21 3.69 30.90 -1.93
CA MET A 21 4.94 30.43 -1.30
C MET A 21 5.20 31.22 0.00
N LYS A 22 5.68 30.53 1.04
CA LYS A 22 6.31 31.14 2.21
C LYS A 22 7.76 30.62 2.34
N PRO A 23 8.69 31.48 2.77
CA PRO A 23 10.12 31.21 2.66
C PRO A 23 10.68 30.33 3.79
N LEU A 24 11.81 29.72 3.43
CA LEU A 24 12.77 28.95 4.21
C LEU A 24 13.07 29.53 5.60
N ILE A 25 13.02 28.67 6.61
CA ILE A 25 13.64 28.89 7.91
C ILE A 25 14.81 27.92 8.02
N GLN A 26 16.01 28.44 7.77
CA GLN A 26 17.28 27.82 8.15
C GLN A 26 17.42 27.92 9.67
N ILE A 27 17.51 26.78 10.36
CA ILE A 27 17.98 26.72 11.75
C ILE A 27 19.30 25.96 11.75
N LEU A 28 20.37 26.75 11.79
CA LEU A 28 21.71 26.35 12.22
C LEU A 28 21.69 26.18 13.74
N ILE A 29 21.88 24.97 14.27
CA ILE A 29 22.25 24.77 15.67
C ILE A 29 23.43 23.80 15.77
N SER A 30 24.59 24.44 15.87
CA SER A 30 25.78 24.14 16.67
C SER A 30 26.04 22.70 17.14
N ILE A 31 27.05 22.12 16.50
CA ILE A 31 27.93 21.07 17.00
C ILE A 31 28.47 21.46 18.39
N VAL A 32 28.19 20.65 19.41
CA VAL A 32 28.92 20.67 20.69
C VAL A 32 29.86 19.48 20.70
N LEU A 33 31.13 19.75 20.38
CA LEU A 33 32.25 18.87 20.70
C LEU A 33 32.61 19.09 22.17
N ILE A 34 32.33 18.10 23.02
CA ILE A 34 33.04 17.95 24.29
C ILE A 34 33.91 16.70 24.15
N SER A 35 35.20 16.97 24.03
CA SER A 35 36.31 16.02 24.11
C SER A 35 36.68 15.76 25.57
N CYS A 36 37.31 14.59 25.76
CA CYS A 36 38.27 14.17 26.78
C CYS A 36 37.79 13.22 27.89
N GLY A 37 38.41 12.03 27.91
CA GLY A 37 38.85 11.40 29.16
C GLY A 37 38.90 9.88 29.15
N ASP A 38 39.93 9.28 28.55
CA ASP A 38 40.31 7.90 28.86
C ASP A 38 40.86 7.81 30.29
N LYS A 39 40.37 6.84 31.08
CA LYS A 39 41.18 5.82 31.80
C LYS A 39 40.31 4.87 32.64
N GLN A 40 40.73 3.61 32.59
CA GLN A 40 40.10 2.42 33.15
C GLN A 40 40.07 2.33 34.69
N SER A 41 39.17 1.43 35.13
CA SER A 41 39.20 0.60 36.34
C SER A 41 38.73 1.22 37.66
N ALA A 42 37.54 0.78 38.12
CA ALA A 42 37.43 -0.25 39.16
C ALA A 42 35.96 -0.47 39.56
N ASN A 43 35.64 -1.74 39.80
CA ASN A 43 34.35 -2.29 40.22
C ASN A 43 33.68 -1.52 41.37
N LYS A 44 32.36 -1.31 41.22
CA LYS A 44 31.44 -1.34 42.35
C LYS A 44 30.04 -1.77 41.89
N GLU A 45 29.69 -3.00 42.23
CA GLU A 45 28.32 -3.50 42.21
C GLU A 45 27.41 -2.57 43.02
N VAL A 46 26.38 -2.03 42.38
CA VAL A 46 25.16 -1.60 43.05
C VAL A 46 24.00 -2.09 42.19
N ASN A 47 23.47 -3.25 42.59
CA ASN A 47 22.20 -3.77 42.13
C ASN A 47 21.10 -2.77 42.48
N THR A 48 20.51 -2.14 41.46
CA THR A 48 19.21 -1.47 41.61
C THR A 48 18.25 -2.12 40.63
N GLU A 49 17.42 -3.01 41.18
CA GLU A 49 16.27 -3.60 40.53
C GLU A 49 15.32 -2.50 40.06
N ILE A 50 15.34 -2.18 38.77
CA ILE A 50 14.24 -1.46 38.13
C ILE A 50 13.29 -2.54 37.59
N ASN A 51 12.39 -2.97 38.47
CA ASN A 51 11.19 -3.74 38.14
C ASN A 51 10.23 -2.83 37.35
N GLN A 52 10.55 -2.54 36.08
CA GLN A 52 9.58 -2.02 35.14
C GLN A 52 8.73 -3.18 34.65
N LYS A 53 7.65 -3.39 35.41
CA LYS A 53 6.48 -4.19 35.08
C LYS A 53 5.92 -3.71 33.75
N LYS A 54 6.46 -4.21 32.63
CA LYS A 54 5.89 -4.09 31.30
C LYS A 54 4.55 -4.79 31.39
N LYS A 55 3.48 -4.01 31.52
CA LYS A 55 2.10 -4.49 31.49
C LYS A 55 1.86 -4.97 30.07
N GLU A 56 2.25 -6.22 29.85
CA GLU A 56 1.92 -7.02 28.68
C GLU A 56 0.41 -7.09 28.62
N THR A 57 -0.15 -6.14 27.88
CA THR A 57 -1.56 -6.11 27.58
C THR A 57 -1.74 -7.21 26.55
N ASN A 58 -1.92 -8.43 27.05
CA ASN A 58 -2.45 -9.56 26.30
C ASN A 58 -3.85 -9.15 25.85
N LEU A 59 -3.91 -8.36 24.78
CA LEU A 59 -5.13 -8.17 24.02
C LEU A 59 -5.47 -9.56 23.48
N PRO A 60 -6.68 -10.08 23.71
CA PRO A 60 -7.08 -11.35 23.12
C PRO A 60 -6.84 -11.24 21.61
N ILE A 61 -6.03 -12.16 21.10
CA ILE A 61 -5.79 -12.36 19.67
C ILE A 61 -7.19 -12.59 19.09
N LYS A 62 -7.78 -11.53 18.53
CA LYS A 62 -8.94 -11.66 17.65
C LYS A 62 -8.49 -12.61 16.56
N GLU A 63 -9.25 -13.68 16.34
CA GLU A 63 -9.03 -14.64 15.27
C GLU A 63 -8.53 -13.90 14.02
N GLU A 64 -7.35 -14.30 13.52
CA GLU A 64 -6.78 -13.72 12.31
C GLU A 64 -7.77 -13.98 11.18
N PHE A 65 -8.53 -12.95 10.79
CA PHE A 65 -9.36 -12.99 9.61
C PHE A 65 -8.45 -13.16 8.40
N LYS A 66 -8.52 -14.34 7.79
CA LYS A 66 -7.76 -14.74 6.59
C LYS A 66 -8.78 -15.11 5.52
N PRO A 67 -9.36 -14.14 4.80
CA PRO A 67 -10.09 -14.46 3.59
C PRO A 67 -9.04 -15.03 2.63
N ASP A 68 -9.31 -16.22 2.14
CA ASP A 68 -8.42 -16.98 1.29
C ASP A 68 -9.06 -17.07 -0.11
N SER A 69 -8.35 -17.55 -1.14
CA SER A 69 -8.92 -17.60 -2.49
C SER A 69 -10.05 -18.62 -2.65
N SER A 70 -10.29 -19.49 -1.66
CA SER A 70 -11.41 -20.45 -1.69
C SER A 70 -12.76 -19.79 -1.43
N TYR A 71 -12.77 -18.54 -0.96
CA TYR A 71 -13.98 -17.76 -0.75
C TYR A 71 -14.49 -17.19 -2.09
N VAL A 72 -15.23 -18.02 -2.81
CA VAL A 72 -15.85 -17.70 -4.11
C VAL A 72 -16.69 -16.42 -4.05
N GLU A 73 -17.22 -16.05 -2.88
CA GLU A 73 -17.98 -14.81 -2.68
C GLU A 73 -17.19 -13.51 -2.95
N PHE A 74 -15.85 -13.54 -2.92
CA PHE A 74 -15.02 -12.37 -3.20
C PHE A 74 -14.60 -12.27 -4.66
N TRP A 75 -14.63 -13.37 -5.41
CA TRP A 75 -14.17 -13.38 -6.80
C TRP A 75 -14.94 -12.38 -7.64
N CYS A 76 -14.20 -11.55 -8.37
CA CYS A 76 -14.76 -10.56 -9.28
C CYS A 76 -15.74 -9.58 -8.60
N SER A 77 -15.65 -9.42 -7.27
CA SER A 77 -16.62 -8.67 -6.49
C SER A 77 -16.42 -7.16 -6.63
N ILE A 78 -17.29 -6.53 -7.43
CA ILE A 78 -17.36 -5.07 -7.58
C ILE A 78 -17.65 -4.38 -6.23
N GLU A 79 -18.37 -5.03 -5.33
CA GLU A 79 -18.64 -4.49 -3.99
C GLU A 79 -17.36 -4.38 -3.15
N VAL A 80 -16.46 -5.37 -3.27
CA VAL A 80 -15.14 -5.33 -2.64
C VAL A 80 -14.28 -4.22 -3.24
N LEU A 81 -14.27 -4.06 -4.57
CA LEU A 81 -13.54 -2.96 -5.23
C LEU A 81 -14.05 -1.60 -4.75
N LYS A 82 -15.38 -1.42 -4.72
CA LYS A 82 -16.01 -0.19 -4.24
C LYS A 82 -15.66 0.10 -2.78
N LYS A 83 -15.82 -0.88 -1.88
CA LYS A 83 -15.46 -0.76 -0.47
C LYS A 83 -14.00 -0.36 -0.30
N THR A 84 -13.11 -0.98 -1.09
CA THR A 84 -11.67 -0.70 -1.05
C THR A 84 -11.37 0.72 -1.54
N SER A 85 -11.94 1.13 -2.68
CA SER A 85 -11.76 2.46 -3.26
C SER A 85 -12.26 3.57 -2.32
N GLU A 86 -13.47 3.42 -1.74
CA GLU A 86 -14.05 4.38 -0.80
C GLU A 86 -13.21 4.55 0.48
N ASN A 87 -12.42 3.54 0.84
CA ASN A 87 -11.62 3.50 2.05
C ASN A 87 -10.10 3.56 1.80
N ILE A 88 -9.63 3.88 0.59
CA ILE A 88 -8.22 3.74 0.17
C ILE A 88 -7.20 4.32 1.17
N ASN A 89 -7.49 5.49 1.74
CA ASN A 89 -6.61 6.17 2.70
C ASN A 89 -6.60 5.51 4.11
N LYS A 90 -7.64 4.75 4.43
CA LYS A 90 -7.92 4.18 5.75
C LYS A 90 -8.25 2.69 5.69
N LEU A 91 -7.74 1.98 4.68
CA LEU A 91 -7.90 0.54 4.59
C LEU A 91 -7.35 -0.15 5.83
N ASP A 92 -8.09 -1.13 6.31
CA ASP A 92 -7.66 -2.10 7.30
C ASP A 92 -7.17 -3.38 6.61
N LEU A 93 -6.53 -4.24 7.40
CA LEU A 93 -5.95 -5.48 6.91
C LEU A 93 -7.02 -6.43 6.32
N VAL A 94 -8.22 -6.42 6.89
CA VAL A 94 -9.38 -7.23 6.46
C VAL A 94 -9.80 -6.83 5.04
N THR A 95 -9.97 -5.54 4.79
CA THR A 95 -10.40 -5.03 3.48
C THR A 95 -9.34 -5.26 2.42
N VAL A 96 -8.04 -5.12 2.75
CA VAL A 96 -6.96 -5.46 1.83
C VAL A 96 -6.98 -6.96 1.50
N ALA A 97 -7.24 -7.82 2.48
CA ALA A 97 -7.29 -9.25 2.25
C ALA A 97 -8.50 -9.68 1.39
N GLU A 98 -9.69 -9.12 1.64
CA GLU A 98 -10.87 -9.31 0.79
C GLU A 98 -10.59 -8.84 -0.65
N PHE A 99 -9.95 -7.69 -0.81
CA PHE A 99 -9.55 -7.16 -2.11
C PHE A 99 -8.61 -8.10 -2.85
N LEU A 100 -7.54 -8.57 -2.21
CA LEU A 100 -6.61 -9.50 -2.86
C LEU A 100 -7.24 -10.86 -3.17
N ALA A 101 -8.19 -11.31 -2.34
CA ALA A 101 -8.97 -12.53 -2.62
C ALA A 101 -9.93 -12.38 -3.81
N SER A 102 -10.18 -11.15 -4.31
CA SER A 102 -11.02 -10.93 -5.49
C SER A 102 -10.33 -11.24 -6.82
N PHE A 103 -8.98 -11.32 -6.84
CA PHE A 103 -8.19 -11.70 -8.00
C PHE A 103 -8.29 -13.20 -8.24
N HIS A 104 -9.02 -13.58 -9.27
CA HIS A 104 -9.20 -14.98 -9.66
C HIS A 104 -9.33 -15.12 -11.17
N ASN A 105 -8.85 -16.24 -11.74
CA ASN A 105 -8.83 -16.47 -13.19
C ASN A 105 -10.24 -16.48 -13.83
N GLU A 106 -11.28 -16.80 -13.06
CA GLU A 106 -12.68 -16.73 -13.51
C GLU A 106 -13.12 -15.29 -13.87
N CYS A 107 -12.38 -14.27 -13.43
CA CYS A 107 -12.68 -12.87 -13.70
C CYS A 107 -12.21 -12.39 -15.08
N ALA A 108 -11.51 -13.22 -15.87
CA ALA A 108 -10.91 -12.85 -17.15
C ALA A 108 -11.90 -12.29 -18.19
N ASN A 109 -13.21 -12.56 -18.06
CA ASN A 109 -14.24 -12.07 -18.98
C ASN A 109 -14.96 -10.80 -18.47
N ASN A 110 -14.64 -10.31 -17.27
CA ASN A 110 -15.24 -9.12 -16.70
C ASN A 110 -14.33 -7.90 -16.88
N VAL A 111 -14.43 -7.27 -18.06
CA VAL A 111 -13.56 -6.14 -18.45
C VAL A 111 -13.58 -5.00 -17.42
N GLU A 112 -14.77 -4.62 -16.92
CA GLU A 112 -14.90 -3.54 -15.93
C GLU A 112 -14.20 -3.89 -14.61
N PHE A 113 -14.35 -5.14 -14.15
CA PHE A 113 -13.62 -5.61 -12.97
C PHE A 113 -12.11 -5.59 -13.20
N LEU A 114 -11.63 -6.08 -14.34
CA LEU A 114 -10.19 -6.15 -14.64
C LEU A 114 -9.57 -4.75 -14.66
N GLU A 115 -10.19 -3.80 -15.37
CA GLU A 115 -9.70 -2.42 -15.42
C GLU A 115 -9.68 -1.80 -14.02
N TRP A 116 -10.79 -1.89 -13.27
CA TRP A 116 -10.88 -1.24 -11.97
C TRP A 116 -10.02 -1.92 -10.89
N SER A 117 -9.95 -3.25 -10.88
CA SER A 117 -9.13 -3.99 -9.91
C SER A 117 -7.64 -3.76 -10.15
N ASN A 118 -7.19 -3.69 -11.41
CA ASN A 118 -5.81 -3.33 -11.75
C ASN A 118 -5.49 -1.92 -11.22
N GLU A 119 -6.30 -0.92 -11.54
CA GLU A 119 -6.06 0.44 -11.05
C GLU A 119 -5.99 0.51 -9.52
N LEU A 120 -6.91 -0.19 -8.87
CA LEU A 120 -7.01 -0.19 -7.42
C LEU A 120 -5.84 -0.96 -6.77
N LEU A 121 -5.25 -1.94 -7.45
CA LEU A 121 -4.08 -2.68 -6.97
C LEU A 121 -2.87 -1.74 -6.79
N PHE A 122 -2.61 -0.88 -7.78
CA PHE A 122 -1.54 0.11 -7.69
C PHE A 122 -1.82 1.15 -6.59
N GLU A 123 -3.07 1.58 -6.43
CA GLU A 123 -3.45 2.49 -5.34
C GLU A 123 -3.28 1.82 -3.96
N VAL A 124 -3.62 0.54 -3.81
CA VAL A 124 -3.40 -0.22 -2.56
C VAL A 124 -1.91 -0.34 -2.27
N ALA A 125 -1.08 -0.69 -3.26
CA ALA A 125 0.37 -0.75 -3.11
C ALA A 125 0.97 0.60 -2.70
N LYS A 126 0.47 1.70 -3.26
CA LYS A 126 0.90 3.07 -2.94
C LYS A 126 0.49 3.54 -1.54
N ASN A 127 -0.69 3.15 -1.07
CA ASN A 127 -1.28 3.67 0.17
C ASN A 127 -1.08 2.75 1.38
N LYS A 128 -0.94 1.44 1.16
CA LYS A 128 -0.86 0.40 2.19
C LYS A 128 0.11 -0.74 1.83
N PRO A 129 1.37 -0.45 1.51
CA PRO A 129 2.35 -1.46 1.11
C PRO A 129 2.54 -2.55 2.19
N ASP A 130 2.58 -2.17 3.47
CA ASP A 130 2.74 -3.12 4.58
C ASP A 130 1.60 -4.16 4.62
N PHE A 131 0.35 -3.73 4.43
CA PHE A 131 -0.80 -4.65 4.48
C PHE A 131 -0.86 -5.54 3.25
N LEU A 132 -0.58 -4.98 2.07
CA LEU A 132 -0.48 -5.74 0.82
C LEU A 132 0.52 -6.91 0.99
N LEU A 133 1.76 -6.58 1.38
CA LEU A 133 2.83 -7.56 1.47
C LEU A 133 2.63 -8.53 2.64
N GLN A 134 2.09 -8.07 3.77
CA GLN A 134 1.74 -8.93 4.88
C GLN A 134 0.74 -10.01 4.46
N ILE A 135 -0.29 -9.64 3.69
CA ILE A 135 -1.31 -10.59 3.24
C ILE A 135 -0.73 -11.56 2.21
N LEU A 136 -0.01 -11.06 1.20
CA LEU A 136 0.63 -11.91 0.19
C LEU A 136 1.63 -12.91 0.81
N ASN A 137 2.38 -12.49 1.83
CA ASN A 137 3.32 -13.36 2.52
C ASN A 137 2.65 -14.42 3.39
N LYS A 138 1.48 -14.13 3.98
CA LYS A 138 0.82 -15.03 4.94
C LYS A 138 -0.25 -15.93 4.32
N ASN A 139 -0.65 -15.68 3.07
CA ASN A 139 -1.81 -16.32 2.48
C ASN A 139 -1.46 -17.03 1.16
N ASP A 140 -1.17 -18.32 1.27
CA ASP A 140 -0.75 -19.16 0.14
C ASP A 140 -1.90 -19.55 -0.79
N SER A 141 -3.14 -19.30 -0.38
CA SER A 141 -4.29 -19.54 -1.25
C SER A 141 -4.39 -18.50 -2.37
N LEU A 142 -3.90 -17.27 -2.14
CA LEU A 142 -4.04 -16.19 -3.11
C LEU A 142 -3.32 -16.53 -4.41
N ASP A 143 -3.90 -16.13 -5.55
CA ASP A 143 -3.26 -16.26 -6.84
C ASP A 143 -2.17 -15.18 -6.98
N LYS A 144 -1.02 -15.40 -6.31
CA LYS A 144 0.10 -14.45 -6.28
C LYS A 144 0.67 -14.23 -7.68
N ASP A 145 0.62 -15.22 -8.55
CA ASP A 145 1.10 -15.11 -9.93
C ASP A 145 0.19 -14.22 -10.76
N LEU A 146 -1.14 -14.32 -10.60
CA LEU A 146 -2.07 -13.36 -11.20
C LEU A 146 -1.81 -11.94 -10.68
N ILE A 147 -1.67 -11.75 -9.37
CA ILE A 147 -1.41 -10.43 -8.77
C ILE A 147 -0.10 -9.83 -9.28
N LYS A 148 0.97 -10.62 -9.41
CA LYS A 148 2.24 -10.20 -10.02
C LYS A 148 2.04 -9.80 -11.48
N SER A 149 1.31 -10.59 -12.25
CA SER A 149 0.96 -10.28 -13.64
C SER A 149 0.18 -8.96 -13.76
N GLU A 150 -0.72 -8.66 -12.84
CA GLU A 150 -1.42 -7.36 -12.80
C GLU A 150 -0.45 -6.20 -12.54
N PHE A 151 0.50 -6.36 -11.62
CA PHE A 151 1.57 -5.36 -11.41
C PHE A 151 2.44 -5.18 -12.65
N GLU A 152 2.78 -6.25 -13.37
CA GLU A 152 3.59 -6.20 -14.60
C GLU A 152 2.89 -5.50 -15.76
N ASN A 153 1.56 -5.40 -15.73
CA ASN A 153 0.73 -4.93 -16.83
C ASN A 153 -0.24 -3.82 -16.36
N PRO A 154 0.27 -2.62 -16.00
CA PRO A 154 -0.58 -1.50 -15.64
C PRO A 154 -1.51 -1.14 -16.79
N ILE A 155 -2.80 -0.95 -16.49
CA ILE A 155 -3.80 -0.63 -17.51
C ILE A 155 -3.63 0.79 -18.09
N HIS A 156 -2.99 1.68 -17.35
CA HIS A 156 -2.70 3.05 -17.77
C HIS A 156 -1.38 3.59 -17.19
N ASP A 157 -0.88 4.67 -17.78
CA ASP A 157 0.41 5.32 -17.46
C ASP A 157 0.36 6.34 -16.29
N GLY A 158 -0.80 6.50 -15.65
CA GLY A 158 -1.00 7.47 -14.56
C GLY A 158 -0.32 7.14 -13.21
N PHE A 159 0.37 6.00 -13.08
CA PHE A 159 1.00 5.57 -11.82
C PHE A 159 2.45 6.04 -11.72
N ASP A 160 2.82 6.61 -10.57
CA ASP A 160 4.22 6.82 -10.23
C ASP A 160 4.83 5.51 -9.70
N ILE A 161 5.29 4.67 -10.63
CA ILE A 161 5.85 3.34 -10.31
C ILE A 161 7.08 3.45 -9.39
N ASN A 162 7.86 4.54 -9.48
CA ASN A 162 9.02 4.73 -8.61
C ASN A 162 8.61 4.98 -7.16
N ASP A 163 7.59 5.83 -6.93
CA ASP A 163 7.01 6.04 -5.60
C ASP A 163 6.48 4.74 -4.99
N ILE A 164 5.86 3.87 -5.80
CA ILE A 164 5.35 2.58 -5.33
C ILE A 164 6.51 1.65 -4.96
N ILE A 165 7.54 1.52 -5.81
CA ILE A 165 8.73 0.71 -5.53
C ILE A 165 9.39 1.15 -4.22
N GLU A 166 9.65 2.46 -4.04
CA GLU A 166 10.27 2.99 -2.83
C GLU A 166 9.47 2.61 -1.57
N LYS A 167 8.14 2.73 -1.64
CA LYS A 167 7.24 2.37 -0.53
C LYS A 167 7.21 0.88 -0.23
N ILE A 168 7.29 0.03 -1.24
CA ILE A 168 7.38 -1.44 -1.08
C ILE A 168 8.72 -1.80 -0.43
N GLU A 169 9.83 -1.24 -0.89
CA GLU A 169 11.17 -1.49 -0.34
C GLU A 169 11.29 -1.04 1.13
N MET A 170 10.63 0.07 1.50
CA MET A 170 10.60 0.61 2.87
C MET A 170 9.63 -0.11 3.83
N SER A 171 8.80 -1.03 3.32
CA SER A 171 7.80 -1.72 4.14
C SER A 171 8.41 -2.75 5.09
N ASN A 172 7.70 -3.03 6.19
CA ASN A 172 8.09 -4.03 7.19
C ASN A 172 7.53 -5.42 6.85
N SER A 173 7.96 -5.99 5.72
CA SER A 173 7.60 -7.34 5.28
C SER A 173 8.83 -8.22 5.02
N SER A 174 8.61 -9.50 4.68
CA SER A 174 9.68 -10.42 4.28
C SER A 174 10.40 -9.90 3.02
N GLU A 175 11.70 -10.16 2.92
CA GLU A 175 12.49 -9.71 1.76
C GLU A 175 12.04 -10.40 0.46
N GLU A 176 11.74 -11.69 0.54
CA GLU A 176 11.27 -12.51 -0.59
C GLU A 176 10.05 -11.88 -1.29
N ILE A 177 8.97 -11.57 -0.57
CA ILE A 177 7.78 -10.99 -1.21
C ILE A 177 8.02 -9.57 -1.71
N LYS A 178 8.89 -8.79 -1.07
CA LYS A 178 9.25 -7.45 -1.54
C LYS A 178 10.01 -7.53 -2.86
N GLU A 179 10.98 -8.45 -2.96
CA GLU A 179 11.75 -8.70 -4.17
C GLU A 179 10.82 -9.10 -5.32
N GLU A 180 9.91 -10.06 -5.11
CA GLU A 180 8.94 -10.49 -6.12
C GLU A 180 8.08 -9.34 -6.65
N ILE A 181 7.44 -8.57 -5.75
CA ILE A 181 6.55 -7.47 -6.16
C ILE A 181 7.34 -6.33 -6.81
N THR A 182 8.56 -6.05 -6.31
CA THR A 182 9.42 -5.01 -6.88
C THR A 182 9.92 -5.38 -8.27
N GLU A 183 10.21 -6.66 -8.52
CA GLU A 183 10.58 -7.15 -9.85
C GLU A 183 9.43 -6.97 -10.85
N SER A 184 8.21 -7.35 -10.48
CA SER A 184 7.01 -7.13 -11.30
C SER A 184 6.79 -5.63 -11.61
N LEU A 185 6.98 -4.74 -10.64
CA LEU A 185 6.90 -3.29 -10.85
C LEU A 185 8.03 -2.75 -11.75
N LYS A 186 9.24 -3.31 -11.67
CA LYS A 186 10.36 -2.94 -12.56
C LYS A 186 10.07 -3.35 -14.00
N ILE A 187 9.45 -4.51 -14.21
CA ILE A 187 8.96 -4.93 -15.54
C ILE A 187 7.92 -3.93 -16.04
N ALA A 188 6.94 -3.55 -15.21
CA ALA A 188 5.91 -2.58 -15.55
C ALA A 188 6.51 -1.24 -16.00
N LYS A 189 7.47 -0.72 -15.21
CA LYS A 189 8.21 0.50 -15.54
C LYS A 189 8.86 0.42 -16.93
N SER A 190 9.51 -0.70 -17.25
CA SER A 190 10.18 -0.88 -18.55
C SER A 190 9.23 -0.88 -19.75
N LYS A 191 7.93 -1.16 -19.56
CA LYS A 191 6.91 -1.15 -20.61
C LYS A 191 6.30 0.24 -20.86
N LEU A 192 6.39 1.14 -19.87
CA LEU A 192 5.84 2.49 -19.92
C LEU A 192 6.86 3.54 -20.41
N GLU A 193 8.15 3.21 -20.40
CA GLU A 193 9.26 4.02 -20.95
C GLU A 193 9.48 3.76 -22.46
#